data_AF-A0A523MKB3-F1
#
_entry.id   AF-A0A523MKB3-F1
#
_cell.length_a   1.000
_cell.length_b   1.000
_cell.length_c   1.000
_cell.angle_alpha   90.00
_cell.angle_beta   90.00
_cell.angle_gamma   90.00
#
_symmetry.space_group_name_H-M   'P 1'
#
loop_
_entity.id
_entity.type
_entity.pdbx_description
1 polymer ?
#
loop_
_entity_poly.entity_id
_entity_poly.type
_entity_poly.pdbx_seq_one_letter_code
_entity_poly.pdbx_strand_id
1 'polypeptide(L)'
;MNIASSLKAGVVIVASTIGTIVASDLILRSVGYLPHVDYDWMFGEHVNSRVPDDKIILARPQFLSEKYYAVDPMRETVVTLGDSFVEGYPVAMKDSYPAVLGRLLGARDRPANVINMGLGDSGPDQHLRLFKEHLLPRLTPDIVVWSF
;
A
#
# COMPACT_ATOMS: atom_id res chain seq x y z
N MET A 1 -43.15 32.55 6.68
CA MET A 1 -41.68 32.42 6.72
C MET A 1 -41.14 32.63 5.31
N ASN A 2 -40.20 33.56 5.11
CA ASN A 2 -39.75 33.96 3.77
C ASN A 2 -38.71 32.94 3.24
N ILE A 3 -38.92 32.40 2.05
CA ILE A 3 -38.05 31.37 1.46
C ILE A 3 -36.62 31.91 1.27
N ALA A 4 -36.50 33.20 0.94
CA ALA A 4 -35.21 33.87 0.76
C ALA A 4 -34.39 34.02 2.05
N SER A 5 -35.04 34.19 3.22
CA SER A 5 -34.33 34.26 4.50
C SER A 5 -33.82 32.89 4.95
N SER A 6 -34.59 31.84 4.65
CA SER A 6 -34.24 30.46 4.99
C SER A 6 -33.06 29.94 4.14
N LEU A 7 -33.01 30.32 2.85
CA LEU A 7 -31.91 29.97 1.96
C LEU A 7 -30.59 30.64 2.36
N LYS A 8 -30.62 31.93 2.72
CA LYS A 8 -29.44 32.67 3.22
C LYS A 8 -28.90 32.06 4.51
N ALA A 9 -29.80 31.71 5.44
CA ALA A 9 -29.42 31.04 6.68
C ALA A 9 -28.74 29.68 6.40
N GLY A 10 -29.27 28.89 5.46
CA GLY A 10 -28.68 27.61 5.06
C GLY A 10 -27.27 27.76 4.48
N VAL A 11 -27.04 28.73 3.60
CA VAL A 11 -25.72 29.00 3.02
C VAL A 11 -24.71 29.41 4.08
N VAL A 12 -25.10 30.27 5.03
CA VAL A 12 -24.23 30.68 6.13
C VAL A 12 -23.85 29.50 7.02
N ILE A 13 -24.80 28.61 7.32
CA ILE A 13 -24.55 27.40 8.13
C ILE A 13 -23.55 26.48 7.42
N VAL A 14 -23.75 26.21 6.12
CA VAL A 14 -22.83 25.35 5.35
C VAL A 14 -21.43 25.97 5.27
N ALA A 15 -21.33 27.25 4.95
CA ALA A 15 -20.05 27.95 4.85
C ALA A 15 -19.32 27.98 6.21
N SER A 16 -20.04 28.23 7.30
CA SER A 16 -19.47 28.20 8.65
C SER A 16 -18.97 26.80 9.03
N THR A 17 -19.72 25.76 8.68
CA THR A 17 -19.34 24.36 8.96
C THR A 17 -18.07 23.98 8.20
N ILE A 18 -18.00 24.30 6.91
CA ILE A 18 -16.79 24.07 6.10
C ILE A 18 -15.60 24.85 6.67
N GLY A 19 -15.81 26.13 7.01
CA GLY A 19 -14.77 26.98 7.59
C GLY A 19 -14.24 26.42 8.91
N THR A 20 -15.11 25.92 9.79
CA THR A 20 -14.71 25.29 11.05
C THR A 20 -13.93 24.01 10.82
N ILE A 21 -14.36 23.13 9.91
CA ILE A 21 -13.64 21.88 9.60
C ILE A 21 -12.22 22.19 9.10
N VAL A 22 -12.07 23.13 8.16
CA VAL A 22 -10.77 23.51 7.62
C VAL A 22 -9.88 24.15 8.69
N ALA A 23 -10.42 25.06 9.51
CA ALA A 23 -9.66 25.69 10.58
C ALA A 23 -9.21 24.66 11.64
N SER A 24 -10.08 23.71 11.99
CA SER A 24 -9.73 22.62 12.90
C SER A 24 -8.63 21.72 12.33
N ASP A 25 -8.70 21.33 11.05
CA ASP A 25 -7.64 20.54 10.40
C ASP A 25 -6.28 21.28 10.41
N LEU A 26 -6.27 22.57 10.09
CA LEU A 26 -5.05 23.39 10.12
C LEU A 26 -4.45 23.51 11.53
N ILE A 27 -5.30 23.68 12.55
CA ILE A 27 -4.85 23.72 13.95
C ILE A 27 -4.28 22.37 14.37
N LEU A 28 -4.95 21.26 14.03
CA LEU A 28 -4.47 19.92 14.33
C LEU A 28 -3.10 19.66 13.67
N ARG A 29 -2.94 20.02 12.39
CA ARG A 29 -1.64 19.91 11.70
C ARG A 29 -0.55 20.77 12.33
N SER A 30 -0.86 21.98 12.79
CA SER A 30 0.14 22.89 13.35
C SER A 30 0.69 22.42 14.70
N VAL A 31 -0.11 21.67 15.48
CA VAL A 31 0.32 21.05 16.74
C VAL A 31 0.88 19.64 16.54
N GLY A 32 1.10 19.22 15.29
CA GLY A 32 1.62 17.89 14.97
C GLY A 32 0.63 16.76 15.27
N TYR A 33 -0.66 17.06 15.40
CA TYR A 33 -1.67 16.02 15.55
C TYR A 33 -1.87 15.30 14.23
N LEU A 34 -1.43 14.04 14.19
CA LEU A 34 -1.76 13.09 13.14
C LEU A 34 -3.04 12.37 13.59
N PRO A 35 -4.15 12.47 12.83
CA PRO A 35 -5.35 11.73 13.16
C PRO A 35 -4.98 10.25 13.28
N HIS A 36 -5.17 9.69 14.46
CA HIS A 36 -5.08 8.25 14.65
C HIS A 36 -6.29 7.67 13.93
N VAL A 37 -6.08 7.24 12.68
CA VAL A 37 -7.01 6.33 12.04
C VAL A 37 -6.93 5.05 12.86
N ASP A 38 -7.99 4.72 13.57
CA ASP A 38 -8.08 3.44 14.25
C ASP A 38 -8.05 2.35 13.17
N TYR A 39 -6.91 1.68 13.06
CA TYR A 39 -6.66 0.67 12.04
C TYR A 39 -7.30 -0.67 12.42
N ASP A 40 -7.70 -0.86 13.68
CA ASP A 40 -8.21 -2.13 14.19
C ASP A 40 -9.59 -2.45 13.61
N TRP A 41 -10.48 -1.45 13.50
CA TRP A 41 -11.80 -1.66 12.89
C TRP A 41 -11.76 -1.71 11.35
N MET A 42 -10.78 -1.06 10.71
CA MET A 42 -10.60 -1.09 9.25
C MET A 42 -9.95 -2.38 8.76
N PHE A 43 -9.04 -2.97 9.53
CA PHE A 43 -8.20 -4.09 9.10
C PHE A 43 -8.37 -5.38 9.93
N GLY A 44 -9.18 -5.39 10.99
CA GLY A 44 -9.53 -6.59 11.76
C GLY A 44 -8.31 -7.37 12.26
N GLU A 45 -8.33 -8.71 12.19
CA GLU A 45 -7.19 -9.57 12.58
C GLU A 45 -5.90 -9.35 11.74
N HIS A 46 -5.94 -8.49 10.70
CA HIS A 46 -4.80 -8.21 9.82
C HIS A 46 -3.96 -7.00 10.23
N VAL A 47 -4.23 -6.37 11.38
CA VAL A 47 -3.45 -5.22 11.90
C VAL A 47 -1.95 -5.51 12.01
N ASN A 48 -1.56 -6.76 12.28
CA ASN A 48 -0.14 -7.15 12.31
C ASN A 48 0.53 -7.27 10.92
N SER A 49 -0.20 -7.03 9.83
CA SER A 49 0.31 -7.20 8.46
C SER A 49 0.72 -5.90 7.78
N ARG A 50 0.43 -4.73 8.37
CA ARG A 50 0.61 -3.41 7.74
C ARG A 50 1.07 -2.39 8.80
N VAL A 51 2.16 -1.67 8.54
CA VAL A 51 2.67 -0.59 9.41
C VAL A 51 2.35 0.74 8.73
N PRO A 52 1.86 1.75 9.45
CA PRO A 52 1.75 3.09 8.92
C PRO A 52 3.12 3.58 8.45
N ASP A 53 3.27 3.84 7.16
CA ASP A 53 4.43 4.51 6.58
C ASP A 53 3.95 5.83 5.98
N ASP A 54 4.69 6.91 6.25
CA ASP A 54 4.31 8.29 5.90
C ASP A 54 4.29 8.53 4.38
N LYS A 55 4.77 7.54 3.60
CA LYS A 55 4.84 7.57 2.14
C LYS A 55 4.06 6.43 1.50
N ILE A 56 3.88 5.31 2.20
CA ILE A 56 3.09 4.15 1.80
C ILE A 56 2.14 3.86 2.95
N ILE A 57 0.90 4.31 2.84
CA ILE A 57 -0.09 4.42 3.93
C ILE A 57 -0.17 3.13 4.80
N LEU A 58 0.14 1.94 4.25
CA LEU A 58 0.09 0.64 4.94
C LEU A 58 1.14 -0.40 4.43
N ALA A 59 2.44 -0.13 4.53
CA ALA A 59 3.48 -1.06 4.06
C ALA A 59 3.52 -2.37 4.89
N ARG A 60 3.76 -3.52 4.26
CA ARG A 60 3.91 -4.80 5.00
C ARG A 60 5.26 -4.86 5.74
N PRO A 61 5.32 -5.31 7.03
CA PRO A 61 6.57 -5.39 7.79
C PRO A 61 7.70 -6.15 7.08
N GLN A 62 7.35 -7.14 6.25
CA GLN A 62 8.32 -7.92 5.49
C GLN A 62 9.18 -7.05 4.55
N PHE A 63 8.65 -5.96 4.01
CA PHE A 63 9.40 -5.04 3.13
C PHE A 63 10.51 -4.27 3.86
N LEU A 64 10.51 -4.28 5.19
CA LEU A 64 11.55 -3.69 6.03
C LEU A 64 12.64 -4.70 6.41
N SER A 65 12.42 -6.00 6.15
CA SER A 65 13.35 -7.06 6.50
C SER A 65 14.34 -7.32 5.37
N GLU A 66 15.65 -7.24 5.64
CA GLU A 66 16.68 -7.63 4.67
C GLU A 66 16.52 -9.07 4.17
N LYS A 67 16.03 -9.97 5.04
CA LYS A 67 15.77 -11.38 4.68
C LYS A 67 14.75 -11.52 3.56
N TYR A 68 13.82 -10.59 3.42
CA TYR A 68 12.82 -10.62 2.37
C TYR A 68 13.42 -10.43 0.97
N TYR A 69 14.52 -9.69 0.87
CA TYR A 69 15.25 -9.43 -0.37
C TYR A 69 16.39 -10.41 -0.64
N ALA A 70 16.58 -11.40 0.24
CA ALA A 70 17.63 -12.40 0.09
C ALA A 70 17.30 -13.34 -1.07
N VAL A 71 18.12 -13.28 -2.11
CA VAL A 71 17.99 -14.09 -3.34
C VAL A 71 19.27 -14.86 -3.62
N ASP A 72 19.18 -15.94 -4.41
CA ASP A 72 20.37 -16.61 -4.95
C ASP A 72 20.96 -15.74 -6.06
N PRO A 73 22.17 -15.17 -5.89
CA PRO A 73 22.75 -14.25 -6.87
C PRO A 73 23.12 -14.93 -8.20
N MET A 74 23.13 -16.26 -8.27
CA MET A 74 23.38 -17.00 -9.51
C MET A 74 22.12 -17.20 -10.36
N ARG A 75 20.94 -16.81 -9.86
CA ARG A 75 19.66 -16.96 -10.55
C ARG A 75 19.11 -15.59 -10.97
N GLU A 76 18.42 -15.58 -12.11
CA GLU A 76 17.64 -14.41 -12.53
C GLU A 76 16.57 -14.09 -11.49
N THR A 77 16.35 -12.82 -11.22
CA THR A 77 15.42 -12.32 -10.21
C THR A 77 14.23 -11.64 -10.88
N VAL A 78 13.06 -12.25 -10.71
CA VAL A 78 11.77 -11.73 -11.15
C VAL A 78 11.03 -11.15 -9.96
N VAL A 79 10.73 -9.86 -10.02
CA VAL A 79 9.86 -9.20 -9.05
C VAL A 79 8.48 -9.01 -9.65
N THR A 80 7.47 -9.50 -8.95
CA THR A 80 6.07 -9.19 -9.26
C THR A 80 5.64 -8.02 -8.38
N LEU A 81 5.09 -6.97 -8.98
CA LEU A 81 4.70 -5.73 -8.32
C LEU A 81 3.25 -5.42 -8.65
N GLY A 82 2.46 -5.03 -7.66
CA GLY A 82 1.07 -4.68 -7.90
C GLY A 82 0.21 -4.69 -6.66
N ASP A 83 -1.09 -4.82 -6.88
CA ASP A 83 -2.10 -4.69 -5.85
C ASP A 83 -2.43 -6.05 -5.18
N SER A 84 -3.66 -6.18 -4.68
CA SER A 84 -4.21 -7.40 -4.07
C SER A 84 -4.11 -8.66 -4.94
N PHE A 85 -4.14 -8.54 -6.28
CA PHE A 85 -4.02 -9.69 -7.19
C PHE A 85 -2.59 -10.25 -7.21
N VAL A 86 -1.59 -9.37 -7.12
CA VAL A 86 -0.19 -9.76 -6.96
C VAL A 86 0.05 -10.31 -5.57
N GLU A 87 -0.49 -9.64 -4.55
CA GLU A 87 -0.38 -10.10 -3.16
C GLU A 87 -0.89 -11.53 -3.00
N GLY A 88 -1.96 -11.87 -3.72
CA GLY A 88 -2.55 -13.21 -3.74
C GLY A 88 -3.93 -13.28 -3.09
N TYR A 89 -4.62 -12.16 -2.90
CA TYR A 89 -6.00 -12.17 -2.43
C TYR A 89 -6.93 -12.83 -3.48
N PRO A 90 -7.90 -13.68 -3.10
CA PRO A 90 -8.23 -14.15 -1.75
C PRO A 90 -7.63 -15.53 -1.40
N VAL A 91 -6.60 -15.98 -2.12
CA VAL A 91 -6.01 -17.31 -1.93
C VAL A 91 -4.90 -17.29 -0.86
N ALA A 92 -4.45 -18.46 -0.43
CA ALA A 92 -3.28 -18.53 0.44
C ALA A 92 -2.04 -18.00 -0.32
N MET A 93 -1.12 -17.34 0.39
CA MET A 93 0.11 -16.78 -0.21
C MET A 93 0.89 -17.79 -1.08
N LYS A 94 0.94 -19.06 -0.66
CA LYS A 94 1.58 -20.16 -1.41
C LYS A 94 0.89 -20.48 -2.74
N ASP A 95 -0.37 -20.11 -2.89
CA ASP A 95 -1.20 -20.36 -4.07
C ASP A 95 -1.37 -19.10 -4.93
N SER A 96 -0.79 -17.96 -4.50
CA SER A 96 -0.71 -16.73 -5.29
C SER A 96 0.00 -16.97 -6.63
N TYR A 97 -0.34 -16.19 -7.67
CA TYR A 97 0.29 -16.38 -8.98
C TYR A 97 1.82 -16.17 -8.93
N PRO A 98 2.41 -15.27 -8.12
CA PRO A 98 3.87 -15.19 -8.00
C PRO A 98 4.46 -16.47 -7.39
N ALA A 99 3.79 -17.08 -6.41
CA ALA A 99 4.25 -18.34 -5.83
C ALA A 99 4.14 -19.50 -6.83
N VAL A 100 3.07 -19.55 -7.63
CA VAL A 100 2.93 -20.52 -8.74
C VAL A 100 4.02 -20.29 -9.79
N LEU A 101 4.27 -19.04 -10.18
CA LEU A 101 5.34 -18.67 -11.11
C LEU A 101 6.71 -19.14 -10.59
N GLY A 102 7.00 -18.91 -9.30
CA GLY A 102 8.22 -19.38 -8.66
C GLY A 102 8.40 -20.90 -8.75
N ARG A 103 7.34 -21.68 -8.50
CA ARG A 103 7.38 -23.14 -8.67
C ARG A 103 7.60 -23.56 -10.12
N LEU A 104 6.90 -22.92 -11.06
CA LEU A 104 7.00 -23.25 -12.49
C LEU A 104 8.38 -22.90 -13.06
N LEU A 105 8.98 -21.78 -12.67
CA LEU A 105 10.33 -21.41 -13.06
C LEU A 105 11.39 -22.28 -12.36
N GLY A 106 11.19 -22.59 -11.08
CA GLY A 106 12.08 -23.46 -10.32
C GLY A 106 12.19 -24.90 -10.86
N ALA A 107 11.19 -25.37 -11.60
CA ALA A 107 11.18 -26.68 -12.24
C ALA A 107 11.85 -26.71 -13.64
N ARG A 108 12.34 -25.56 -14.14
CA ARG A 108 13.02 -25.47 -15.44
C ARG A 108 14.53 -25.62 -15.28
N ASP A 109 15.22 -25.85 -16.40
CA ASP A 109 16.69 -25.91 -16.48
C ASP A 109 17.38 -24.62 -16.01
N ARG A 110 16.67 -23.49 -16.06
CA ARG A 110 17.12 -22.18 -15.56
C ARG A 110 16.13 -21.69 -14.49
N PRO A 111 16.34 -22.04 -13.21
CA PRO A 111 15.48 -21.58 -12.13
C PRO A 111 15.69 -20.08 -11.86
N ALA A 112 14.63 -19.40 -11.45
CA ALA A 112 14.64 -17.97 -11.11
C ALA A 112 14.21 -17.75 -9.66
N ASN A 113 14.69 -16.67 -9.05
CA ASN A 113 14.10 -16.11 -7.84
C ASN A 113 12.80 -15.39 -8.22
N VAL A 114 11.71 -15.64 -7.51
CA VAL A 114 10.45 -14.91 -7.71
C VAL A 114 10.04 -14.27 -6.40
N ILE A 115 9.90 -12.94 -6.41
CA ILE A 115 9.51 -12.14 -5.25
C ILE A 115 8.12 -11.54 -5.47
N ASN A 116 7.26 -11.71 -4.47
CA ASN A 116 5.91 -11.15 -4.44
C ASN A 116 5.87 -9.81 -3.71
N MET A 117 6.02 -8.71 -4.45
CA MET A 117 5.85 -7.34 -3.94
C MET A 117 4.43 -6.80 -4.16
N GLY A 118 3.43 -7.67 -4.03
CA GLY A 118 2.03 -7.24 -4.00
C GLY A 118 1.69 -6.52 -2.70
N LEU A 119 0.92 -5.45 -2.83
CA LEU A 119 0.39 -4.65 -1.73
C LEU A 119 -1.12 -4.48 -1.92
N GLY A 120 -1.95 -5.10 -1.08
CA GLY A 120 -3.39 -4.91 -1.16
C GLY A 120 -3.79 -3.45 -0.98
N ASP A 121 -4.92 -3.08 -1.59
CA ASP A 121 -5.51 -1.73 -1.50
C ASP A 121 -4.60 -0.59 -1.99
N SER A 122 -3.64 -0.89 -2.87
CA SER A 122 -2.69 0.10 -3.40
C SER A 122 -2.90 0.45 -4.88
N GLY A 123 -2.53 1.68 -5.23
CA GLY A 123 -2.53 2.19 -6.60
C GLY A 123 -1.14 2.33 -7.22
N PRO A 124 -1.05 2.70 -8.51
CA PRO A 124 0.22 2.85 -9.23
C PRO A 124 1.25 3.79 -8.57
N ASP A 125 0.80 4.84 -7.89
CA ASP A 125 1.66 5.77 -7.16
C ASP A 125 2.34 5.10 -5.96
N GLN A 126 1.62 4.27 -5.23
CA GLN A 126 2.15 3.48 -4.13
C GLN A 126 3.07 2.36 -4.64
N HIS A 127 2.73 1.71 -5.75
CA HIS A 127 3.61 0.73 -6.40
C HIS A 127 4.97 1.34 -6.78
N LEU A 128 4.96 2.56 -7.35
CA LEU A 128 6.18 3.28 -7.71
C LEU A 128 7.04 3.62 -6.50
N ARG A 129 6.42 4.05 -5.39
CA ARG A 129 7.12 4.32 -4.13
C ARG A 129 7.72 3.05 -3.55
N LEU A 130 6.94 1.96 -3.49
CA LEU A 130 7.41 0.65 -3.04
C LEU A 130 8.63 0.19 -3.86
N PHE A 131 8.56 0.33 -5.18
CA PHE A 131 9.66 0.01 -6.08
C PHE A 131 10.92 0.85 -5.81
N LYS A 132 10.77 2.18 -5.71
CA LYS A 132 11.92 3.10 -5.55
C LYS A 132 12.53 3.10 -4.16
N GLU A 133 11.72 3.04 -3.12
CA GLU A 133 12.15 3.25 -1.73
C GLU A 133 12.42 1.94 -0.98
N HIS A 134 11.75 0.84 -1.38
CA HIS A 134 11.91 -0.44 -0.70
C HIS A 134 12.69 -1.46 -1.53
N LEU A 135 12.36 -1.63 -2.82
CA LEU A 135 13.02 -2.63 -3.66
C LEU A 135 14.41 -2.19 -4.13
N LEU A 136 14.51 -1.14 -4.96
CA LEU A 136 15.76 -0.78 -5.64
C LEU A 136 16.96 -0.54 -4.71
N PRO A 137 16.80 -0.02 -3.47
CA PRO A 137 17.94 0.12 -2.55
C PRO A 137 18.51 -1.20 -2.04
N ARG A 138 17.75 -2.30 -2.13
CA ARG A 138 18.09 -3.61 -1.53
C ARG A 138 18.29 -4.70 -2.57
N LEU A 139 17.67 -4.57 -3.74
CA LEU A 139 17.68 -5.58 -4.76
C LEU A 139 17.50 -4.96 -6.15
N THR A 140 18.34 -5.40 -7.09
CA THR A 140 18.22 -5.07 -8.50
C THR A 140 17.54 -6.22 -9.23
N PRO A 141 16.25 -6.11 -9.61
CA PRO A 141 15.58 -7.16 -10.37
C PRO A 141 16.05 -7.18 -11.83
N ASP A 142 16.11 -8.37 -12.42
CA ASP A 142 16.33 -8.54 -13.86
C ASP A 142 15.03 -8.28 -14.63
N ILE A 143 13.91 -8.70 -14.06
CA ILE A 143 12.57 -8.56 -14.64
C ILE A 143 11.61 -8.05 -13.58
N VAL A 144 10.79 -7.07 -13.95
CA VAL A 144 9.65 -6.60 -13.16
C VAL A 144 8.37 -6.90 -13.92
N VAL A 145 7.49 -7.70 -13.32
CA VAL A 145 6.13 -7.93 -13.80
C VAL A 145 5.20 -7.01 -13.02
N TRP A 146 4.74 -5.94 -13.66
CA TRP A 146 3.84 -4.97 -13.05
C TRP A 146 2.39 -5.22 -13.50
N SER A 147 1.50 -5.51 -12.57
CA SER A 147 0.07 -5.79 -12.84
C SER A 147 -0.82 -5.24 -11.73
N PHE A 148 -1.96 -4.65 -12.09
CA PHE A 148 -2.96 -4.06 -11.20
C PHE A 148 -4.30 -3.94 -11.94
#